data_AF-A0AB34KA08-F1
#
_entry.id   AF-A0AB34KA08-F1
#
_cell.length_a   1.000
_cell.length_b   1.000
_cell.length_c   1.000
_cell.angle_alpha   90.00
_cell.angle_beta   90.00
_cell.angle_gamma   90.00
#
_symmetry.space_group_name_H-M   'P 1'
#
loop_
_entity.id
_entity.type
_entity.pdbx_description
1 polymer ?
#
loop_
_entity_poly.entity_id
_entity_poly.type
_entity_poly.pdbx_seq_one_letter_code
_entity_poly.pdbx_strand_id
1 'polypeptide(L)'
;MSVAKQFTGDERGRYVRAAQRLRLPFWDWAKLPLETADSFLRVFADQEVLVSTPTGRANITNPLKSYVFRPNEDHSFMNANETARRPNFAVSGILQLRADLWAALSSAQTYPDFSTEARLDGASKGTKSLNPSNLEAIHDHVHVLVGGHMSVVSQAAFDLIFWLHHTNVDRILAIYQAVYTDEWVSQSVEAASSMLYTSGTVTDGNTSLQPFRSRAKSGFWTSNALRSTRALNYTYEGLGEENVTSVINGLHTAGTSVAGPDHEVLGGLAKKTDEVHCSMLRLDDGQAAGPQIKLTKHFASFQLDAGALNGSFTIFLSAGTSTRPTPRSGGRVEA
;
A
#
# COMPACT_ATOMS: atom_id res chain seq x y z
N MET A 1 -9.54 23.88 -11.43
CA MET A 1 -9.52 25.37 -11.49
C MET A 1 -10.89 26.03 -11.39
N SER A 2 -11.97 25.41 -11.87
CA SER A 2 -13.32 26.00 -11.87
C SER A 2 -13.79 26.46 -10.49
N VAL A 3 -13.68 25.61 -9.45
CA VAL A 3 -14.10 25.94 -8.08
C VAL A 3 -13.31 27.12 -7.50
N ALA A 4 -11.98 27.10 -7.62
CA ALA A 4 -11.13 28.18 -7.11
C ALA A 4 -11.45 29.56 -7.71
N LYS A 5 -11.94 29.60 -8.96
CA LYS A 5 -12.32 30.85 -9.64
C LYS A 5 -13.66 31.42 -9.17
N GLN A 6 -14.44 30.68 -8.39
CA GLN A 6 -15.72 31.14 -7.82
C GLN A 6 -15.51 32.03 -6.59
N PHE A 7 -14.38 31.88 -5.88
CA PHE A 7 -14.01 32.77 -4.78
C PHE A 7 -13.75 34.19 -5.30
N THR A 8 -14.03 35.19 -4.46
CA THR A 8 -13.87 36.61 -4.78
C THR A 8 -12.89 37.29 -3.82
N GLY A 9 -12.54 38.55 -4.09
CA GLY A 9 -11.60 39.32 -3.26
C GLY A 9 -10.23 38.65 -3.09
N ASP A 10 -9.64 38.81 -1.90
CA ASP A 10 -8.30 38.30 -1.56
C ASP A 10 -8.24 36.75 -1.55
N GLU A 11 -9.36 36.08 -1.30
CA GLU A 11 -9.43 34.62 -1.25
C GLU A 11 -9.24 33.98 -2.64
N ARG A 12 -9.69 34.65 -3.71
CA ARG A 12 -9.53 34.14 -5.08
C ARG A 12 -8.09 33.81 -5.41
N GLY A 13 -7.17 34.73 -5.12
CA GLY A 13 -5.74 34.53 -5.37
C GLY A 13 -5.18 33.36 -4.56
N ARG A 14 -5.61 33.21 -3.30
CA ARG A 14 -5.22 32.10 -2.41
C ARG A 14 -5.69 30.75 -2.96
N TYR A 15 -6.96 30.61 -3.33
CA TYR A 15 -7.51 29.33 -3.81
C TYR A 15 -7.02 28.96 -5.21
N VAL A 16 -6.75 29.93 -6.09
CA VAL A 16 -6.11 29.66 -7.38
C VAL A 16 -4.71 29.09 -7.18
N ARG A 17 -3.89 29.69 -6.30
CA ARG A 17 -2.56 29.16 -5.97
C ARG A 17 -2.63 27.78 -5.34
N ALA A 18 -3.58 27.56 -4.41
CA ALA A 18 -3.80 26.24 -3.81
C ALA A 18 -4.15 25.20 -4.88
N ALA A 19 -5.05 25.51 -5.81
CA ALA A 19 -5.43 24.60 -6.89
C ALA A 19 -4.28 24.30 -7.88
N GLN A 20 -3.30 25.18 -8.05
CA GLN A 20 -2.09 24.92 -8.87
C GLN A 20 -1.14 23.93 -8.17
N ARG A 21 -1.09 24.00 -6.84
CA ARG A 21 -0.19 23.19 -6.00
C ARG A 21 -0.83 21.88 -5.54
N LEU A 22 -2.15 21.75 -5.66
CA LEU A 22 -2.88 20.57 -5.24
C LEU A 22 -2.30 19.31 -5.89
N ARG A 23 -1.98 18.33 -5.06
CA ARG A 23 -1.69 16.94 -5.42
C ARG A 23 -2.60 16.06 -4.57
N LEU A 24 -2.86 14.85 -5.03
CA LEU A 24 -3.62 13.90 -4.24
C LEU A 24 -2.76 13.55 -3.00
N PRO A 25 -3.30 13.67 -1.77
CA PRO A 25 -2.56 13.26 -0.58
C PRO A 25 -2.43 11.74 -0.54
N PHE A 26 -1.37 11.24 0.09
CA PHE A 26 -1.24 9.83 0.42
C PHE A 26 -1.79 9.55 1.82
N TRP A 27 -2.30 8.35 2.02
CA TRP A 27 -2.64 7.85 3.35
C TRP A 27 -1.55 6.90 3.84
N ASP A 28 -0.74 7.37 4.79
CA ASP A 28 0.33 6.57 5.41
C ASP A 28 -0.25 5.63 6.47
N TRP A 29 -0.79 4.49 6.02
CA TRP A 29 -1.34 3.43 6.86
C TRP A 29 -0.29 2.73 7.73
N ALA A 30 1.01 2.99 7.53
CA ALA A 30 2.12 2.47 8.33
C ALA A 30 2.64 3.49 9.35
N LYS A 31 2.07 4.69 9.46
CA LYS A 31 2.57 5.75 10.35
C LYS A 31 2.39 5.41 11.84
N LEU A 32 3.43 5.66 12.63
CA LEU A 32 3.42 5.65 14.11
C LEU A 32 4.11 6.91 14.68
N PRO A 33 3.80 7.32 15.93
CA PRO A 33 2.74 6.79 16.79
C PRO A 33 1.36 7.10 16.22
N LEU A 34 0.34 6.33 16.63
CA LEU A 34 -1.03 6.63 16.24
C LEU A 34 -1.48 7.94 16.87
N GLU A 35 -2.11 8.81 16.08
CA GLU A 35 -2.66 10.08 16.56
C GLU A 35 -3.90 9.84 17.46
N THR A 36 -4.56 8.70 17.30
CA THR A 36 -5.75 8.27 18.07
C THR A 36 -5.69 6.76 18.39
N ALA A 37 -6.51 6.31 19.34
CA ALA A 37 -6.61 4.88 19.69
C ALA A 37 -7.13 4.01 18.53
N ASP A 38 -7.92 4.62 17.63
CA ASP A 38 -8.23 4.08 16.31
C ASP A 38 -7.26 4.71 15.31
N SER A 39 -6.58 3.90 14.52
CA SER A 39 -5.64 4.38 13.50
C SER A 39 -6.33 4.73 12.19
N PHE A 40 -7.60 4.35 12.02
CA PHE A 40 -8.38 4.73 10.86
C PHE A 40 -8.76 6.22 10.94
N LEU A 41 -8.34 7.00 9.94
CA LEU A 41 -8.45 8.46 10.01
C LEU A 41 -9.91 8.93 10.01
N ARG A 42 -10.28 9.80 10.96
CA ARG A 42 -11.64 10.37 11.07
C ARG A 42 -12.12 11.06 9.80
N VAL A 43 -11.21 11.61 8.99
CA VAL A 43 -11.53 12.22 7.69
C VAL A 43 -12.21 11.24 6.72
N PHE A 44 -12.09 9.93 6.96
CA PHE A 44 -12.74 8.85 6.20
C PHE A 44 -14.03 8.33 6.86
N ALA A 45 -14.36 8.76 8.07
CA ALA A 45 -15.48 8.25 8.85
C ALA A 45 -16.54 9.32 9.16
N ASP A 46 -16.12 10.58 9.30
CA ASP A 46 -17.01 11.68 9.61
C ASP A 46 -18.06 11.88 8.50
N GLN A 47 -19.33 12.06 8.88
CA GLN A 47 -20.45 12.24 7.94
C GLN A 47 -20.40 13.57 7.20
N GLU A 48 -19.90 14.60 7.87
CA GLU A 48 -19.79 15.95 7.35
C GLU A 48 -18.39 16.49 7.60
N VAL A 49 -17.99 17.44 6.76
CA VAL A 49 -16.75 18.20 6.91
C VAL A 49 -17.05 19.68 6.75
N LEU A 50 -16.48 20.48 7.65
CA LEU A 50 -16.55 21.94 7.57
C LEU A 50 -15.59 22.43 6.51
N VAL A 51 -16.11 23.09 5.46
CA VAL A 51 -15.31 23.64 4.37
C VAL A 51 -15.50 25.14 4.23
N SER A 52 -14.53 25.81 3.61
CA SER A 52 -14.68 27.19 3.15
C SER A 52 -15.23 27.19 1.73
N THR A 53 -16.33 27.90 1.52
CA THR A 53 -17.01 28.04 0.22
C THR A 53 -16.92 29.50 -0.25
N PRO A 54 -17.23 29.81 -1.52
CA PRO A 54 -17.26 31.19 -2.01
C PRO A 54 -18.20 32.14 -1.26
N THR A 55 -19.16 31.61 -0.51
CA THR A 55 -20.17 32.37 0.26
C THR A 55 -19.96 32.30 1.77
N GLY A 56 -18.87 31.70 2.25
CA GLY A 56 -18.56 31.52 3.67
C GLY A 56 -18.31 30.06 4.05
N ARG A 57 -18.13 29.78 5.35
CA ARG A 57 -17.93 28.40 5.82
C ARG A 57 -19.27 27.66 5.86
N ALA A 58 -19.26 26.40 5.45
CA ALA A 58 -20.44 25.53 5.49
C ALA A 58 -20.03 24.09 5.78
N ASN A 59 -20.89 23.34 6.46
CA ASN A 59 -20.79 21.89 6.50
C ASN A 59 -21.29 21.32 5.17
N ILE A 60 -20.55 20.36 4.64
CA ILE A 60 -20.98 19.55 3.51
C ILE A 60 -20.91 18.07 3.90
N THR A 61 -21.73 17.24 3.27
CA THR A 61 -21.55 15.78 3.32
C THR A 61 -20.13 15.43 2.90
N ASN A 62 -19.44 14.63 3.70
CA ASN A 62 -18.06 14.28 3.47
C ASN A 62 -17.93 13.32 2.27
N PRO A 63 -17.39 13.76 1.12
CA PRO A 63 -17.25 12.90 -0.04
C PRO A 63 -16.23 11.77 0.20
N LEU A 64 -15.29 11.95 1.15
CA LEU A 64 -14.25 10.95 1.44
C LEU A 64 -14.77 9.80 2.32
N LYS A 65 -15.99 9.88 2.84
CA LYS A 65 -16.59 8.78 3.62
C LYS A 65 -17.03 7.63 2.71
N SER A 66 -17.62 7.96 1.57
CA SER A 66 -18.23 6.98 0.67
C SER A 66 -18.61 7.63 -0.66
N TYR A 67 -18.68 6.83 -1.71
CA TYR A 67 -19.29 7.20 -2.98
C TYR A 67 -20.74 6.74 -3.01
N VAL A 68 -21.67 7.67 -3.24
CA VAL A 68 -23.10 7.41 -3.43
C VAL A 68 -23.40 7.44 -4.92
N PHE A 69 -23.89 6.32 -5.46
CA PHE A 69 -24.24 6.21 -6.87
C PHE A 69 -25.43 7.11 -7.20
N ARG A 70 -25.44 7.69 -8.39
CA ARG A 70 -26.60 8.49 -8.82
C ARG A 70 -27.79 7.56 -9.06
N PRO A 71 -29.03 8.01 -8.84
CA PRO A 71 -30.23 7.16 -9.00
C PRO A 71 -30.37 6.47 -10.36
N ASN A 72 -29.77 7.01 -11.42
CA ASN A 72 -29.87 6.49 -12.79
C ASN A 72 -28.57 5.85 -13.30
N GLU A 73 -27.55 5.68 -12.46
CA GLU A 73 -26.33 4.94 -12.81
C GLU A 73 -26.57 3.44 -12.60
N ASP A 74 -26.15 2.58 -13.54
CA ASP A 74 -26.12 1.14 -13.30
C ASP A 74 -25.00 0.79 -12.31
N HIS A 75 -25.41 0.28 -11.15
CA HIS A 75 -24.54 -0.16 -10.06
C HIS A 75 -24.94 -1.55 -9.56
N SER A 76 -25.58 -2.35 -10.41
CA SER A 76 -25.99 -3.73 -10.09
C SER A 76 -24.79 -4.59 -9.65
N PHE A 77 -23.61 -4.37 -10.23
CA PHE A 77 -22.36 -5.03 -9.87
C PHE A 77 -21.86 -4.72 -8.45
N MET A 78 -22.35 -3.64 -7.82
CA MET A 78 -22.03 -3.28 -6.42
C MET A 78 -22.98 -3.95 -5.43
N ASN A 79 -24.21 -4.26 -5.86
CA ASN A 79 -25.31 -4.66 -4.97
C ASN A 79 -25.53 -3.67 -3.79
N ALA A 80 -25.24 -2.39 -4.01
CA ALA A 80 -25.36 -1.32 -3.02
C ALA A 80 -25.45 0.05 -3.71
N ASN A 81 -26.22 0.98 -3.13
CA ASN A 81 -26.32 2.35 -3.62
C ASN A 81 -25.16 3.26 -3.16
N GLU A 82 -24.33 2.77 -2.23
CA GLU A 82 -23.23 3.51 -1.61
C GLU A 82 -22.09 2.55 -1.25
N THR A 83 -20.84 2.98 -1.43
CA THR A 83 -19.68 2.20 -1.00
C THR A 83 -19.62 2.13 0.54
N ALA A 84 -19.59 0.92 1.07
CA ALA A 84 -19.37 0.61 2.48
C ALA A 84 -17.96 0.08 2.76
N ARG A 85 -17.45 0.40 3.95
CA ARG A 85 -16.16 -0.04 4.52
C ARG A 85 -16.38 -0.78 5.85
N ARG A 86 -15.42 -1.60 6.27
CA ARG A 86 -15.39 -2.26 7.60
C ARG A 86 -13.95 -2.25 8.14
N PRO A 87 -13.42 -1.07 8.51
CA PRO A 87 -12.01 -0.92 8.81
C PRO A 87 -11.60 -1.73 10.05
N ASN A 88 -10.45 -2.38 9.97
CA ASN A 88 -9.83 -3.15 11.05
C ASN A 88 -8.34 -2.83 11.14
N PHE A 89 -8.00 -1.63 11.60
CA PHE A 89 -6.60 -1.21 11.76
C PHE A 89 -6.18 -1.24 13.23
N ALA A 90 -6.21 -2.43 13.83
CA ALA A 90 -5.63 -2.65 15.15
C ALA A 90 -4.11 -2.37 15.14
N VAL A 91 -3.55 -1.95 16.27
CA VAL A 91 -2.11 -1.66 16.42
C VAL A 91 -1.24 -2.83 15.92
N SER A 92 -1.61 -4.07 16.22
CA SER A 92 -0.89 -5.26 15.76
C SER A 92 -0.85 -5.38 14.23
N GLY A 93 -1.94 -5.05 13.53
CA GLY A 93 -1.99 -5.04 12.07
C GLY A 93 -1.06 -3.99 11.47
N ILE A 94 -0.98 -2.81 12.09
CA ILE A 94 -0.08 -1.73 11.65
C ILE A 94 1.38 -2.09 11.88
N LEU A 95 1.69 -2.72 13.02
CA LEU A 95 3.03 -3.22 13.31
C LEU A 95 3.45 -4.29 12.28
N GLN A 96 2.52 -5.17 11.88
CA GLN A 96 2.76 -6.14 10.82
C GLN A 96 3.04 -5.45 9.47
N LEU A 97 2.18 -4.52 9.07
CA LEU A 97 2.37 -3.71 7.84
C LEU A 97 3.72 -3.00 7.80
N ARG A 98 4.17 -2.48 8.95
CA ARG A 98 5.48 -1.80 9.07
C ARG A 98 6.64 -2.79 8.95
N ALA A 99 6.55 -3.95 9.59
CA ALA A 99 7.55 -5.00 9.50
C ALA A 99 7.68 -5.52 8.06
N ASP A 100 6.55 -5.73 7.38
CA ASP A 100 6.49 -6.19 5.99
C ASP A 100 7.05 -5.14 5.04
N LEU A 101 6.66 -3.87 5.19
CA LEU A 101 7.18 -2.78 4.36
C LEU A 101 8.68 -2.58 4.55
N TRP A 102 9.15 -2.67 5.79
CA TRP A 102 10.56 -2.62 6.10
C TRP A 102 11.30 -3.80 5.44
N ALA A 103 10.76 -5.02 5.50
CA ALA A 103 11.35 -6.20 4.89
C ALA A 103 11.42 -6.07 3.36
N ALA A 104 10.34 -5.64 2.73
CA ALA A 104 10.29 -5.42 1.28
C ALA A 104 11.33 -4.37 0.84
N LEU A 105 11.42 -3.22 1.53
CA LEU A 105 12.35 -2.15 1.16
C LEU A 105 13.83 -2.46 1.47
N SER A 106 14.11 -3.31 2.47
CA SER A 106 15.48 -3.66 2.87
C SER A 106 16.03 -4.92 2.21
N SER A 107 15.18 -5.82 1.70
CA SER A 107 15.60 -7.13 1.20
C SER A 107 15.22 -7.43 -0.25
N ALA A 108 14.27 -6.70 -0.85
CA ALA A 108 13.91 -6.89 -2.25
C ALA A 108 14.91 -6.20 -3.17
N GLN A 109 15.93 -6.94 -3.62
CA GLN A 109 16.99 -6.35 -4.45
C GLN A 109 16.57 -6.14 -5.91
N THR A 110 15.57 -6.87 -6.43
CA THR A 110 15.15 -6.75 -7.82
C THR A 110 13.73 -6.22 -7.94
N TYR A 111 13.41 -5.55 -9.05
CA TYR A 111 12.08 -5.00 -9.26
C TYR A 111 10.99 -6.10 -9.21
N PRO A 112 11.12 -7.26 -9.90
CA PRO A 112 10.14 -8.34 -9.81
C PRO A 112 9.90 -8.86 -8.39
N ASP A 113 10.97 -9.01 -7.58
CA ASP A 113 10.86 -9.49 -6.21
C ASP A 113 10.15 -8.46 -5.29
N PHE A 114 10.20 -7.18 -5.65
CA PHE A 114 9.57 -6.10 -4.91
C PHE A 114 8.13 -5.81 -5.37
N SER A 115 7.86 -5.88 -6.68
CA SER A 115 6.66 -5.26 -7.26
C SER A 115 5.40 -6.10 -7.19
N THR A 116 5.50 -7.43 -7.21
CA THR A 116 4.35 -8.32 -7.46
C THR A 116 4.41 -9.62 -6.67
N GLU A 117 3.24 -10.21 -6.44
CA GLU A 117 3.04 -11.59 -5.95
C GLU A 117 3.20 -12.64 -7.06
N ALA A 118 3.22 -12.23 -8.33
CA ALA A 118 3.36 -13.15 -9.44
C ALA A 118 4.70 -13.90 -9.39
N ARG A 119 4.62 -15.23 -9.47
CA ARG A 119 5.80 -16.06 -9.66
C ARG A 119 6.23 -16.01 -11.13
N LEU A 120 7.12 -15.08 -11.46
CA LEU A 120 7.64 -14.94 -12.80
C LEU A 120 8.76 -15.98 -13.05
N ASP A 121 8.63 -16.77 -14.13
CA ASP A 121 9.67 -17.71 -14.55
C ASP A 121 10.88 -16.92 -15.07
N GLY A 122 12.06 -17.16 -14.46
CA GLY A 122 13.28 -16.39 -14.76
C GLY A 122 13.51 -15.17 -13.87
N ALA A 123 12.56 -14.80 -13.00
CA ALA A 123 12.84 -13.89 -11.88
C ALA A 123 13.77 -14.59 -10.88
N SER A 124 15.04 -14.20 -10.94
CA SER A 124 16.13 -14.42 -10.00
C SER A 124 16.40 -15.88 -9.58
N LYS A 125 17.32 -16.52 -10.31
CA LYS A 125 18.16 -17.60 -9.77
C LYS A 125 19.01 -17.03 -8.61
N GLY A 126 18.52 -17.06 -7.37
CA GLY A 126 19.42 -16.90 -6.20
C GLY A 126 18.87 -16.23 -4.93
N THR A 127 17.82 -15.41 -4.99
CA THR A 127 17.39 -14.56 -3.84
C THR A 127 16.04 -14.93 -3.23
N LYS A 128 15.30 -15.87 -3.84
CA LYS A 128 13.95 -16.28 -3.38
C LYS A 128 13.87 -16.85 -1.95
N SER A 129 15.00 -17.11 -1.27
CA SER A 129 14.95 -17.67 0.09
C SER A 129 14.81 -16.63 1.21
N LEU A 130 14.84 -15.32 0.92
CA LEU A 130 14.93 -14.30 1.99
C LEU A 130 13.88 -13.19 1.96
N ASN A 131 13.17 -12.93 0.85
CA ASN A 131 12.17 -11.86 0.83
C ASN A 131 10.75 -12.41 1.15
N PRO A 132 10.22 -12.19 2.36
CA PRO A 132 8.90 -12.67 2.74
C PRO A 132 7.75 -11.81 2.19
N SER A 133 8.03 -10.62 1.64
CA SER A 133 7.00 -9.62 1.37
C SER A 133 7.32 -8.75 0.15
N ASN A 134 6.29 -8.39 -0.60
CA ASN A 134 6.38 -7.52 -1.77
C ASN A 134 5.29 -6.44 -1.67
N LEU A 135 5.41 -5.42 -2.51
CA LEU A 135 4.52 -4.26 -2.51
C LEU A 135 3.06 -4.64 -2.75
N GLU A 136 2.79 -5.58 -3.67
CA GLU A 136 1.45 -6.04 -4.02
C GLU A 136 0.79 -6.79 -2.84
N ALA A 137 1.51 -7.69 -2.17
CA ALA A 137 1.02 -8.39 -0.98
C ALA A 137 0.65 -7.43 0.18
N ILE A 138 1.48 -6.40 0.40
CA ILE A 138 1.22 -5.39 1.43
C ILE A 138 0.01 -4.53 1.04
N HIS A 139 -0.09 -4.17 -0.23
CA HIS A 139 -1.24 -3.47 -0.80
C HIS A 139 -2.53 -4.27 -0.59
N ASP A 140 -2.53 -5.56 -0.90
CA ASP A 140 -3.67 -6.47 -0.76
C ASP A 140 -4.12 -6.58 0.69
N HIS A 141 -3.17 -6.65 1.63
CA HIS A 141 -3.46 -6.63 3.05
C HIS A 141 -4.21 -5.36 3.45
N VAL A 142 -3.79 -4.17 2.99
CA VAL A 142 -4.49 -2.92 3.31
C VAL A 142 -5.90 -2.88 2.71
N HIS A 143 -6.10 -3.39 1.50
CA HIS A 143 -7.43 -3.57 0.90
C HIS A 143 -8.36 -4.39 1.81
N VAL A 144 -7.85 -5.51 2.35
CA VAL A 144 -8.57 -6.36 3.31
C VAL A 144 -8.83 -5.63 4.63
N LEU A 145 -7.86 -4.88 5.16
CA LEU A 145 -8.04 -4.13 6.41
C LEU A 145 -9.06 -3.00 6.30
N VAL A 146 -9.20 -2.34 5.14
CA VAL A 146 -10.30 -1.40 4.91
C VAL A 146 -11.65 -2.12 4.82
N GLY A 147 -11.65 -3.27 4.13
CA GLY A 147 -12.81 -4.15 4.02
C GLY A 147 -13.99 -3.55 3.25
N GLY A 148 -15.10 -4.30 3.21
CA GLY A 148 -16.27 -3.91 2.42
C GLY A 148 -15.95 -3.94 0.92
N HIS A 149 -16.29 -2.88 0.18
CA HIS A 149 -16.02 -2.84 -1.26
C HIS A 149 -14.52 -2.75 -1.56
N MET A 150 -13.71 -2.22 -0.63
CA MET A 150 -12.26 -2.20 -0.78
C MET A 150 -11.61 -3.59 -0.78
N SER A 151 -12.27 -4.64 -0.27
CA SER A 151 -11.75 -6.02 -0.35
C SER A 151 -12.16 -6.77 -1.62
N VAL A 152 -12.84 -6.10 -2.56
CA VAL A 152 -13.34 -6.69 -3.80
C VAL A 152 -12.72 -5.95 -4.99
N VAL A 153 -11.83 -6.62 -5.73
CA VAL A 153 -11.01 -6.00 -6.80
C VAL A 153 -11.85 -5.24 -7.82
N SER A 154 -12.99 -5.78 -8.26
CA SER A 154 -13.89 -5.15 -9.25
C SER A 154 -14.67 -3.94 -8.73
N GLN A 155 -14.68 -3.71 -7.41
CA GLN A 155 -15.48 -2.67 -6.74
C GLN A 155 -14.62 -1.65 -5.97
N ALA A 156 -13.37 -1.99 -5.64
CA ALA A 156 -12.53 -1.19 -4.74
C ALA A 156 -12.32 0.25 -5.22
N ALA A 157 -12.10 0.44 -6.53
CA ALA A 157 -11.83 1.76 -7.11
C ALA A 157 -12.99 2.78 -7.02
N PHE A 158 -14.22 2.31 -6.73
CA PHE A 158 -15.38 3.19 -6.51
C PHE A 158 -15.32 3.90 -5.16
N ASP A 159 -14.60 3.33 -4.19
CA ASP A 159 -14.42 3.95 -2.88
C ASP A 159 -13.27 4.98 -2.94
N LEU A 160 -13.51 6.23 -2.54
CA LEU A 160 -12.49 7.29 -2.67
C LEU A 160 -11.21 7.04 -1.85
N ILE A 161 -11.23 6.20 -0.81
CA ILE A 161 -10.02 5.86 -0.05
C ILE A 161 -9.02 5.05 -0.89
N PHE A 162 -9.50 4.34 -1.92
CA PHE A 162 -8.69 3.62 -2.90
C PHE A 162 -7.57 4.49 -3.45
N TRP A 163 -7.90 5.70 -3.88
CA TRP A 163 -6.95 6.60 -4.53
C TRP A 163 -5.87 7.10 -3.56
N LEU A 164 -6.23 7.32 -2.29
CA LEU A 164 -5.28 7.74 -1.25
C LEU A 164 -4.38 6.58 -0.80
N HIS A 165 -4.93 5.36 -0.75
CA HIS A 165 -4.16 4.14 -0.56
C HIS A 165 -3.13 3.96 -1.69
N HIS A 166 -3.56 4.01 -2.95
CA HIS A 166 -2.67 3.87 -4.11
C HIS A 166 -1.68 5.03 -4.26
N THR A 167 -1.98 6.22 -3.75
CA THR A 167 -0.98 7.30 -3.67
C THR A 167 0.14 6.94 -2.69
N ASN A 168 -0.17 6.23 -1.59
CA ASN A 168 0.87 5.72 -0.69
C ASN A 168 1.65 4.55 -1.31
N VAL A 169 0.99 3.68 -2.09
CA VAL A 169 1.67 2.61 -2.85
C VAL A 169 2.65 3.20 -3.88
N ASP A 170 2.25 4.24 -4.61
CA ASP A 170 3.13 4.98 -5.51
C ASP A 170 4.28 5.69 -4.77
N ARG A 171 4.01 6.23 -3.58
CA ARG A 171 5.06 6.76 -2.68
C ARG A 171 6.07 5.70 -2.30
N ILE A 172 5.62 4.50 -1.93
CA ILE A 172 6.49 3.38 -1.57
C ILE A 172 7.32 2.92 -2.77
N LEU A 173 6.75 2.88 -3.97
CA LEU A 173 7.49 2.63 -5.21
C LEU A 173 8.58 3.70 -5.44
N ALA A 174 8.28 4.99 -5.21
CA ALA A 174 9.27 6.06 -5.33
C ALA A 174 10.40 5.94 -4.29
N ILE A 175 10.10 5.46 -3.07
CA ILE A 175 11.11 5.16 -2.05
C ILE A 175 11.99 4.00 -2.50
N TYR A 176 11.40 2.91 -3.02
CA TYR A 176 12.15 1.78 -3.57
C TYR A 176 13.11 2.21 -4.68
N GLN A 177 12.64 3.00 -5.65
CA GLN A 177 13.47 3.50 -6.75
C GLN A 177 14.63 4.38 -6.29
N ALA A 178 14.49 5.06 -5.15
CA ALA A 178 15.55 5.88 -4.57
C ALA A 178 16.63 5.02 -3.88
N VAL A 179 16.30 3.80 -3.46
CA VAL A 179 17.27 2.83 -2.89
C VAL A 179 17.92 1.99 -4.00
N TYR A 180 17.11 1.45 -4.91
CA TYR A 180 17.54 0.54 -5.96
C TYR A 180 17.50 1.25 -7.33
N THR A 181 18.46 2.17 -7.51
CA THR A 181 18.49 3.11 -8.64
C THR A 181 18.70 2.47 -10.00
N ASP A 182 19.25 1.25 -10.04
CA ASP A 182 19.51 0.51 -11.29
C ASP A 182 18.37 -0.46 -11.63
N GLU A 183 17.46 -0.72 -10.70
CA GLU A 183 16.34 -1.64 -10.88
C GLU A 183 15.14 -0.97 -11.52
N TRP A 184 14.47 -1.72 -12.39
CA TRP A 184 13.23 -1.30 -13.02
C TRP A 184 12.48 -2.47 -13.67
N VAL A 185 11.33 -2.17 -14.26
CA VAL A 185 10.50 -3.15 -14.99
C VAL A 185 11.35 -3.88 -16.03
N SER A 186 11.57 -5.16 -15.77
CA SER A 186 12.24 -6.11 -16.66
C SER A 186 11.23 -6.86 -17.51
N GLN A 187 11.72 -7.56 -18.53
CA GLN A 187 10.87 -8.40 -19.36
C GLN A 187 10.27 -9.53 -18.53
N SER A 188 8.97 -9.76 -18.69
CA SER A 188 8.20 -10.78 -18.01
C SER A 188 7.23 -11.46 -18.96
N VAL A 189 6.68 -12.60 -18.54
CA VAL A 189 5.59 -13.30 -19.23
C VAL A 189 4.36 -13.21 -18.34
N GLU A 190 3.25 -12.72 -18.89
CA GLU A 190 1.97 -12.62 -18.19
C GLU A 190 1.52 -14.01 -17.73
N ALA A 191 1.45 -14.20 -16.41
CA ALA A 191 1.07 -15.48 -15.82
C ALA A 191 -0.42 -15.79 -16.03
N ALA A 192 -1.27 -14.77 -16.03
CA ALA A 192 -2.72 -14.88 -16.20
C ALA A 192 -3.25 -13.92 -17.26
N SER A 193 -4.39 -14.25 -17.86
CA SER A 193 -5.08 -13.35 -18.78
C SER A 193 -5.80 -12.24 -18.01
N SER A 194 -5.71 -11.02 -18.52
CA SER A 194 -6.48 -9.85 -18.08
C SER A 194 -7.35 -9.33 -19.23
N MET A 195 -8.02 -8.19 -19.02
CA MET A 195 -8.77 -7.53 -20.10
C MET A 195 -7.87 -7.12 -21.27
N LEU A 196 -6.59 -6.82 -21.01
CA LEU A 196 -5.67 -6.23 -21.98
C LEU A 196 -4.63 -7.22 -22.54
N TYR A 197 -4.31 -8.28 -21.79
CA TYR A 197 -3.28 -9.24 -22.16
C TYR A 197 -3.78 -10.67 -21.96
N THR A 198 -3.38 -11.57 -22.85
CA THR A 198 -3.57 -13.01 -22.63
C THR A 198 -2.37 -13.60 -21.90
N SER A 199 -2.60 -14.63 -21.08
CA SER A 199 -1.51 -15.43 -20.50
C SER A 199 -0.51 -15.86 -21.58
N GLY A 200 0.79 -15.79 -21.24
CA GLY A 200 1.89 -16.05 -22.18
C GLY A 200 2.35 -14.83 -22.98
N THR A 201 1.66 -13.67 -22.89
CA THR A 201 2.13 -12.43 -23.51
C THR A 201 3.42 -11.97 -22.85
N VAL A 202 4.42 -11.60 -23.64
CA VAL A 202 5.65 -10.98 -23.13
C VAL A 202 5.41 -9.49 -22.92
N THR A 203 5.69 -9.00 -21.72
CA THR A 203 5.60 -7.59 -21.34
C THR A 203 6.93 -7.09 -20.78
N ASP A 204 7.16 -5.79 -20.84
CA ASP A 204 8.40 -5.14 -20.44
C ASP A 204 8.17 -3.66 -20.10
N GLY A 205 9.25 -2.93 -19.78
CA GLY A 205 9.18 -1.50 -19.48
C GLY A 205 8.67 -0.60 -20.62
N ASN A 206 8.58 -1.10 -21.86
CA ASN A 206 8.06 -0.36 -23.03
C ASN A 206 6.64 -0.78 -23.42
N THR A 207 6.07 -1.77 -22.73
CA THR A 207 4.69 -2.20 -22.96
C THR A 207 3.72 -1.05 -22.66
N SER A 208 2.72 -0.89 -23.53
CA SER A 208 1.73 0.19 -23.43
C SER A 208 0.81 -0.01 -22.23
N LEU A 209 0.84 0.90 -21.27
CA LEU A 209 -0.06 0.94 -20.10
C LEU A 209 -1.42 1.49 -20.51
N GLN A 210 -2.21 0.65 -21.18
CA GLN A 210 -3.57 1.01 -21.57
C GLN A 210 -4.48 1.10 -20.33
N PRO A 211 -5.50 1.98 -20.32
CA PRO A 211 -5.88 2.92 -21.37
C PRO A 211 -5.21 4.31 -21.25
N PHE A 212 -4.11 4.44 -20.50
CA PHE A 212 -3.54 5.74 -20.11
C PHE A 212 -2.75 6.39 -21.25
N ARG A 213 -3.36 7.37 -21.94
CA ARG A 213 -2.72 8.08 -23.05
C ARG A 213 -1.72 9.14 -22.58
N SER A 214 -0.57 9.20 -23.26
CA SER A 214 0.42 10.27 -23.10
C SER A 214 0.23 11.34 -24.17
N ARG A 215 -0.11 12.55 -23.74
CA ARG A 215 -0.19 13.72 -24.64
C ARG A 215 1.19 14.14 -25.16
N ALA A 216 2.25 13.90 -24.39
CA ALA A 216 3.61 14.31 -24.73
C ALA A 216 4.28 13.39 -25.77
N LYS A 217 3.92 12.10 -25.79
CA LYS A 217 4.61 11.08 -26.61
C LYS A 217 3.79 10.57 -27.80
N SER A 218 2.55 11.03 -27.99
CA SER A 218 1.61 10.49 -28.99
C SER A 218 1.45 8.98 -28.86
N GLY A 219 0.69 8.51 -27.87
CA GLY A 219 0.48 7.08 -27.63
C GLY A 219 -0.02 6.80 -26.22
N PHE A 220 0.24 5.59 -25.72
CA PHE A 220 0.04 5.25 -24.31
C PHE A 220 1.30 5.53 -23.49
N TRP A 221 1.14 5.70 -22.18
CA TRP A 221 2.27 5.69 -21.26
C TRP A 221 2.91 4.30 -21.21
N THR A 222 4.18 4.25 -20.82
CA THR A 222 4.93 3.01 -20.57
C THR A 222 5.63 3.13 -19.22
N SER A 223 6.00 2.01 -18.61
CA SER A 223 6.70 2.04 -17.32
C SER A 223 8.03 2.80 -17.42
N ASN A 224 8.77 2.68 -18.52
CA ASN A 224 9.99 3.44 -18.77
C ASN A 224 9.74 4.95 -18.86
N ALA A 225 8.63 5.37 -19.47
CA ALA A 225 8.25 6.79 -19.54
C ALA A 225 7.80 7.36 -18.18
N LEU A 226 7.37 6.49 -17.26
CA LEU A 226 6.90 6.85 -15.92
C LEU A 226 7.90 6.53 -14.80
N ARG A 227 9.14 6.15 -15.14
CA ARG A 227 10.18 5.88 -14.14
C ARG A 227 10.42 7.06 -13.20
N SER A 228 10.25 8.29 -13.67
CA SER A 228 10.26 9.46 -12.79
C SER A 228 8.84 10.02 -12.64
N THR A 229 8.36 10.11 -11.39
CA THR A 229 7.12 10.80 -11.03
C THR A 229 7.06 12.25 -11.53
N ARG A 230 8.24 12.88 -11.75
CA ARG A 230 8.36 14.22 -12.33
C ARG A 230 7.80 14.31 -13.76
N ALA A 231 7.73 13.20 -14.50
CA ALA A 231 7.04 13.15 -15.79
C ALA A 231 5.55 13.52 -15.69
N LEU A 232 4.96 13.33 -14.50
CA LEU A 232 3.57 13.67 -14.16
C LEU A 232 3.48 14.88 -13.21
N ASN A 233 4.58 15.64 -13.08
CA ASN A 233 4.65 16.89 -12.33
C ASN A 233 4.34 16.76 -10.82
N TYR A 234 4.73 15.65 -10.21
CA TYR A 234 4.71 15.47 -8.75
C TYR A 234 5.99 14.78 -8.25
N THR A 235 6.17 14.78 -6.93
CA THR A 235 7.23 14.08 -6.20
C THR A 235 6.77 13.93 -4.76
N TYR A 236 7.44 13.07 -3.99
CA TYR A 236 7.25 12.96 -2.56
C TYR A 236 8.35 13.69 -1.79
N GLU A 237 8.01 14.16 -0.60
CA GLU A 237 9.00 14.66 0.36
C GLU A 237 9.86 13.50 0.86
N GLY A 238 11.12 13.77 1.19
CA GLY A 238 12.02 12.78 1.77
C GLY A 238 12.66 11.77 0.79
N LEU A 239 12.60 12.00 -0.53
CA LEU A 239 13.23 11.13 -1.54
C LEU A 239 14.74 11.37 -1.78
N GLY A 240 15.43 12.02 -0.85
CA GLY A 240 16.92 12.12 -0.89
C GLY A 240 17.54 10.94 -0.13
N GLU A 241 18.74 10.48 -0.51
CA GLU A 241 19.38 9.28 0.04
C GLU A 241 19.33 9.22 1.59
N GLU A 242 19.81 10.25 2.28
CA GLU A 242 19.79 10.32 3.75
C GLU A 242 18.37 10.26 4.34
N ASN A 243 17.40 10.89 3.66
CA ASN A 243 16.00 10.90 4.09
C ASN A 243 15.33 9.54 3.83
N VAL A 244 15.63 8.87 2.72
CA VAL A 244 15.09 7.55 2.39
C VAL A 244 15.56 6.51 3.39
N THR A 245 16.85 6.51 3.75
CA THR A 245 17.36 5.66 4.83
C THR A 245 16.64 5.96 6.15
N SER A 246 16.40 7.23 6.48
CA SER A 246 15.65 7.60 7.69
C SER A 246 14.19 7.14 7.64
N VAL A 247 13.53 7.21 6.47
CA VAL A 247 12.15 6.73 6.29
C VAL A 247 12.09 5.22 6.50
N ILE A 248 13.00 4.46 5.89
CA ILE A 248 13.07 3.01 6.03
C ILE A 248 13.40 2.63 7.47
N ASN A 249 14.43 3.22 8.08
CA ASN A 249 14.75 3.01 9.49
C ASN A 249 13.60 3.36 10.42
N GLY A 250 12.87 4.42 10.11
CA GLY A 250 11.68 4.83 10.86
C GLY A 250 10.58 3.78 10.87
N LEU A 251 10.53 2.84 9.91
CA LEU A 251 9.60 1.70 9.93
C LEU A 251 9.99 0.64 10.98
N HIS A 252 11.28 0.53 11.26
CA HIS A 252 11.87 -0.38 12.24
C HIS A 252 11.73 0.14 13.69
N THR A 253 11.92 1.45 13.91
CA THR A 253 12.24 1.99 15.23
C THR A 253 11.08 2.58 16.04
N ALA A 254 9.82 2.43 15.62
CA ALA A 254 8.68 2.89 16.42
C ALA A 254 7.89 1.69 16.95
N GLY A 255 8.32 1.16 18.10
CA GLY A 255 7.71 -0.04 18.67
C GLY A 255 8.00 -0.35 20.13
N THR A 256 8.75 0.46 20.90
CA THR A 256 8.76 0.32 22.37
C THR A 256 8.91 1.69 23.07
N SER A 257 7.81 2.44 23.16
CA SER A 257 7.62 3.37 24.27
C SER A 257 6.16 3.34 24.74
N VAL A 258 5.68 2.12 25.00
CA VAL A 258 4.67 1.92 26.06
C VAL A 258 5.49 1.48 27.26
N ALA A 259 5.48 2.27 28.34
CA ALA A 259 6.28 2.01 29.53
C ALA A 259 6.00 0.59 30.06
N GLY A 260 6.98 -0.32 29.91
CA GLY A 260 6.97 -1.70 30.39
C GLY A 260 8.41 -2.24 30.38
N PRO A 261 8.75 -3.24 31.22
CA PRO A 261 10.15 -3.47 31.64
C PRO A 261 11.08 -4.08 30.57
N ASP A 262 10.57 -4.51 29.42
CA ASP A 262 11.33 -5.35 28.48
C ASP A 262 11.42 -4.66 27.11
N HIS A 263 12.54 -3.95 26.87
CA HIS A 263 12.82 -3.27 25.61
C HIS A 263 13.84 -4.08 24.78
N GLU A 264 13.41 -4.65 23.65
CA GLU A 264 14.32 -5.08 22.57
C GLU A 264 14.59 -3.90 21.62
N VAL A 265 15.87 -3.52 21.50
CA VAL A 265 16.35 -2.50 20.57
C VAL A 265 16.82 -3.18 19.30
N LEU A 266 16.04 -2.99 18.23
CA LEU A 266 16.32 -3.51 16.90
C LEU A 266 17.09 -2.43 16.09
N GLY A 267 18.35 -2.74 15.73
CA GLY A 267 19.32 -1.80 15.16
C GLY A 267 18.95 -1.22 13.79
N GLY A 268 19.20 0.08 13.56
CA GLY A 268 18.93 0.77 12.29
C GLY A 268 20.03 0.60 11.23
N LEU A 269 19.70 0.92 9.97
CA LEU A 269 20.65 0.93 8.83
C LEU A 269 21.81 1.88 9.10
N ALA A 270 23.04 1.34 9.13
CA ALA A 270 24.29 2.11 9.11
C ALA A 270 24.88 2.13 7.69
N LYS A 271 25.69 3.16 7.41
CA LYS A 271 26.34 3.37 6.10
C LYS A 271 27.15 2.15 5.67
N LYS A 272 26.68 1.48 4.62
CA LYS A 272 27.42 0.66 3.65
C LYS A 272 28.50 -0.27 4.23
N THR A 273 28.14 -1.05 5.24
CA THR A 273 28.63 -2.42 5.48
C THR A 273 27.66 -3.08 6.46
N ASP A 274 27.28 -4.31 6.16
CA ASP A 274 26.51 -5.24 6.98
C ASP A 274 24.98 -5.18 6.85
N GLU A 275 24.45 -6.31 6.36
CA GLU A 275 23.05 -6.65 6.14
C GLU A 275 22.27 -6.60 7.46
N VAL A 276 21.14 -5.90 7.48
CA VAL A 276 20.20 -5.93 8.61
C VAL A 276 18.83 -6.34 8.08
N HIS A 277 18.24 -7.36 8.72
CA HIS A 277 16.90 -7.92 8.51
C HIS A 277 16.10 -7.92 9.84
N CYS A 278 14.82 -7.53 9.81
CA CYS A 278 13.90 -7.46 10.94
C CYS A 278 12.95 -8.65 10.87
N SER A 279 12.81 -9.31 12.01
CA SER A 279 12.12 -10.57 12.26
C SER A 279 11.43 -10.50 13.61
N MET A 280 10.44 -11.36 13.85
CA MET A 280 10.23 -11.84 15.22
C MET A 280 11.50 -12.59 15.64
N LEU A 281 12.32 -11.96 16.49
CA LEU A 281 13.48 -12.59 17.08
C LEU A 281 13.02 -13.51 18.22
N ARG A 282 13.41 -14.78 18.14
CA ARG A 282 13.62 -15.58 19.34
C ARG A 282 15.13 -15.69 19.50
N LEU A 283 15.65 -15.19 20.61
CA LEU A 283 16.97 -15.56 21.07
C LEU A 283 16.91 -17.05 21.44
N ASP A 284 17.62 -17.89 20.71
CA ASP A 284 17.85 -19.26 21.17
C ASP A 284 18.79 -19.16 22.38
N ASP A 285 18.37 -19.72 23.52
CA ASP A 285 19.19 -19.91 24.72
C ASP A 285 20.32 -20.91 24.42
N GLY A 286 21.31 -20.48 23.65
CA GLY A 286 22.45 -21.28 23.23
C GLY A 286 23.72 -20.47 23.40
N GLN A 287 24.42 -20.72 24.50
CA GLN A 287 25.76 -20.20 24.79
C GLN A 287 26.65 -20.20 23.54
N ALA A 288 26.99 -19.03 23.02
CA ALA A 288 28.11 -18.86 22.10
C ALA A 288 28.87 -17.60 22.47
N ALA A 289 29.99 -17.78 23.18
CA ALA A 289 30.98 -16.74 23.38
C ALA A 289 31.71 -16.47 22.05
N GLY A 290 31.44 -15.33 21.41
CA GLY A 290 32.10 -14.83 20.19
C GLY A 290 31.38 -13.62 19.57
N PRO A 291 32.05 -12.78 18.74
CA PRO A 291 31.51 -11.50 18.26
C PRO A 291 30.48 -11.62 17.13
N GLN A 292 29.98 -12.82 16.85
CA GLN A 292 28.99 -13.09 15.80
C GLN A 292 27.72 -13.63 16.46
N ILE A 293 26.73 -12.75 16.61
CA ILE A 293 25.39 -13.13 17.07
C ILE A 293 24.69 -13.83 15.90
N LYS A 294 24.41 -15.13 16.04
CA LYS A 294 23.67 -15.90 15.05
C LYS A 294 22.18 -15.67 15.28
N LEU A 295 21.54 -14.94 14.38
CA LEU A 295 20.10 -14.66 14.42
C LEU A 295 19.37 -15.68 13.54
N THR A 296 18.43 -16.45 14.11
CA THR A 296 17.58 -17.37 13.37
C THR A 296 16.25 -16.67 13.05
N LYS A 297 15.90 -16.60 11.77
CA LYS A 297 14.62 -16.03 11.29
C LYS A 297 13.75 -17.14 10.70
N HIS A 298 12.50 -17.22 11.14
CA HIS A 298 11.52 -18.16 10.59
C HIS A 298 10.53 -17.43 9.69
N PHE A 299 10.26 -18.01 8.53
CA PHE A 299 9.25 -17.54 7.60
C PHE A 299 8.31 -18.69 7.26
N ALA A 300 7.02 -18.38 7.08
CA ALA A 300 6.07 -19.28 6.47
C ALA A 300 5.82 -18.80 5.03
N SER A 301 6.13 -19.65 4.04
CA SER A 301 5.96 -19.33 2.63
C SER A 301 4.84 -20.17 2.02
N PHE A 302 3.93 -19.52 1.29
CA PHE A 302 2.81 -20.17 0.61
C PHE A 302 2.85 -19.84 -0.87
N GLN A 303 2.46 -20.82 -1.69
CA GLN A 303 2.22 -20.63 -3.11
C GLN A 303 0.81 -21.08 -3.41
N LEU A 304 0.07 -20.24 -4.12
CA LEU A 304 -1.35 -20.43 -4.38
C LEU A 304 -1.60 -20.07 -5.84
N ASP A 305 -2.60 -20.72 -6.42
CA ASP A 305 -3.19 -20.27 -7.67
C ASP A 305 -4.28 -19.25 -7.32
N ALA A 306 -4.07 -17.99 -7.74
CA ALA A 306 -5.01 -16.90 -7.48
C ALA A 306 -6.40 -17.15 -8.10
N GLY A 307 -6.49 -17.98 -9.14
CA GLY A 307 -7.74 -18.40 -9.77
C GLY A 307 -8.38 -19.65 -9.14
N ALA A 308 -7.75 -20.28 -8.15
CA ALA A 308 -8.24 -21.53 -7.56
C ALA A 308 -9.61 -21.38 -6.86
N LEU A 309 -9.91 -20.16 -6.39
CA LEU A 309 -11.19 -19.81 -5.79
C LEU A 309 -11.75 -18.63 -6.57
N ASN A 310 -13.01 -18.73 -7.00
CA ASN A 310 -13.71 -17.67 -7.75
C ASN A 310 -14.15 -16.52 -6.80
N GLY A 311 -13.19 -15.94 -6.07
CA GLY A 311 -13.40 -14.88 -5.07
C GLY A 311 -12.20 -14.67 -4.13
N SER A 312 -12.22 -13.56 -3.39
CA SER A 312 -11.19 -13.22 -2.40
C SER A 312 -11.20 -14.18 -1.20
N PHE A 313 -10.03 -14.51 -0.67
CA PHE A 313 -9.88 -15.32 0.54
C PHE A 313 -8.71 -14.82 1.40
N THR A 314 -8.65 -15.27 2.65
CA THR A 314 -7.56 -14.94 3.59
C THR A 314 -7.05 -16.22 4.23
N ILE A 315 -5.73 -16.39 4.29
CA ILE A 315 -5.09 -17.50 4.98
C ILE A 315 -4.70 -17.05 6.38
N PHE A 316 -5.20 -17.77 7.39
CA PHE A 316 -4.82 -17.58 8.77
C PHE A 316 -3.88 -18.69 9.21
N LEU A 317 -2.74 -18.31 9.78
CA LEU A 317 -1.79 -19.24 10.38
C LEU A 317 -1.87 -19.13 11.90
N SER A 318 -1.89 -20.26 12.58
CA SER A 318 -1.82 -20.34 14.03
C SER A 318 -0.81 -21.40 14.46
N ALA A 319 -0.04 -21.09 15.50
CA ALA A 319 0.85 -22.04 16.16
C ALA A 319 0.14 -22.57 17.42
N GLY A 320 -0.48 -23.74 17.34
CA GLY A 320 -1.18 -24.40 18.47
C GLY A 320 -2.34 -25.30 18.05
N THR A 321 -2.99 -25.98 19.00
CA THR A 321 -4.22 -26.74 18.75
C THR A 321 -5.35 -25.77 18.40
N SER A 322 -5.77 -25.75 17.13
CA SER A 322 -6.87 -24.94 16.60
C SER A 322 -8.11 -25.00 17.49
N THR A 323 -8.39 -23.94 18.27
CA THR A 323 -9.77 -23.63 18.63
C THR A 323 -10.44 -23.07 17.39
N ARG A 324 -11.36 -23.86 16.82
CA ARG A 324 -12.17 -23.47 15.67
C ARG A 324 -12.74 -22.05 15.91
N PRO A 325 -12.57 -21.09 15.00
CA PRO A 325 -13.33 -19.85 15.10
C PRO A 325 -14.82 -20.20 15.01
N THR A 326 -15.59 -19.86 16.03
CA THR A 326 -17.05 -19.93 15.95
C THR A 326 -17.51 -18.98 14.83
N PRO A 327 -18.26 -19.46 13.81
CA PRO A 327 -18.86 -18.55 12.86
C PRO A 327 -19.78 -17.60 13.62
N ARG A 328 -19.57 -16.28 13.51
CA ARG A 328 -20.62 -15.34 13.89
C ARG A 328 -21.80 -15.59 12.95
N SER A 329 -22.83 -16.24 13.46
CA SER A 329 -24.12 -16.41 12.80
C SER A 329 -24.69 -15.04 12.43
N GLY A 330 -24.93 -14.80 11.14
CA GLY A 330 -25.62 -13.61 10.68
C GLY A 330 -25.55 -13.43 9.18
N GLY A 331 -26.42 -14.12 8.44
CA GLY A 331 -26.57 -13.94 6.99
C GLY A 331 -27.16 -15.18 6.33
N ARG A 332 -28.47 -15.30 6.39
CA ARG A 332 -29.27 -16.34 5.74
C ARG A 332 -29.04 -16.28 4.23
N VAL A 333 -28.53 -17.36 3.65
CA VAL A 333 -28.61 -17.61 2.20
C VAL A 333 -29.99 -18.21 1.97
N GLU A 334 -30.88 -17.47 1.30
CA GLU A 334 -32.03 -18.07 0.63
C GLU A 334 -31.69 -18.23 -0.85
N ALA A 335 -32.12 -19.37 -1.38
CA ALA A 335 -31.85 -19.89 -2.72
C ALA A 335 -32.53 -19.08 -3.82
#